data_AF-A0AAV2P1Q7-F1
#
_entry.id   AF-A0AAV2P1Q7-F1
#
_cell.length_a   1.000
_cell.length_b   1.000
_cell.length_c   1.000
_cell.angle_alpha   90.00
_cell.angle_beta   90.00
_cell.angle_gamma   90.00
#
_symmetry.space_group_name_H-M   'P 1'
#
loop_
_entity.id
_entity.type
_entity.pdbx_description
1 polymer ?
#
loop_
_entity_poly.entity_id
_entity_poly.type
_entity_poly.pdbx_seq_one_letter_code
_entity_poly.pdbx_strand_id
1 'polypeptide(L)'
;MIHITEPVRKSALDVIQYNLRAAGCKTYVTRVVYFGEYRGTHEVLRKRMEDIIHDLHMDYNDMPITGLFLVYPTCYIHVLEAWEDIIYKHYELMYNTENNEYKFGKAIPLPSYHHVHQRFFTSWCHVYTTPPTLIGTLEGHTLDDIQKQVSNCLMKMYTLCDYIARAGLGEKSIDVQDALWNLGDKAARYLPESTVLEFLLNVSSPVLKTVEEYLRMYSDVSPSAFWDDNNVWPPPCDIMPRDVFDEHGRRKISYHPNSEK
;
A
#
# COMPACT_ATOMS: atom_id res chain seq x y z
N MET A 1 -0.97 33.69 47.81
CA MET A 1 -0.67 33.71 46.36
C MET A 1 -0.71 32.27 45.88
N ILE A 2 -1.63 31.95 44.97
CA ILE A 2 -1.69 30.62 44.34
C ILE A 2 -0.73 30.69 43.15
N HIS A 3 0.37 29.94 43.20
CA HIS A 3 1.26 29.80 42.06
C HIS A 3 0.51 29.01 40.98
N ILE A 4 0.11 29.71 39.92
CA ILE A 4 -0.41 29.06 38.71
C ILE A 4 0.80 28.61 37.91
N THR A 5 1.07 27.31 37.91
CA THR A 5 2.12 26.69 37.10
C THR A 5 1.67 26.72 35.64
N GLU A 6 2.47 27.32 34.75
CA GLU A 6 2.18 27.31 33.32
C GLU A 6 2.17 25.86 32.81
N PRO A 7 1.14 25.43 32.07
CA PRO A 7 1.09 24.07 31.56
C PRO A 7 2.26 23.83 30.59
N VAL A 8 2.94 22.70 30.78
CA VAL A 8 4.03 22.27 29.88
C VAL A 8 3.46 22.13 28.48
N ARG A 9 3.94 22.96 27.55
CA ARG A 9 3.54 22.90 26.14
C ARG A 9 4.07 21.61 25.54
N LYS A 10 3.17 20.80 24.98
CA LYS A 10 3.53 19.62 24.19
C LYS A 10 3.50 20.00 22.71
N SER A 11 4.54 19.65 21.97
CA SER A 11 4.50 19.73 20.52
C SER A 11 3.59 18.65 19.95
N ALA A 12 3.18 18.80 18.69
CA ALA A 12 2.45 17.75 17.97
C ALA A 12 3.26 16.44 17.90
N LEU A 13 4.59 16.55 17.73
CA LEU A 13 5.50 15.40 17.74
C LEU A 13 5.47 14.66 19.07
N ASP A 14 5.45 15.37 20.20
CA ASP A 14 5.40 14.75 21.53
C ASP A 14 4.12 13.93 21.72
N VAL A 15 2.99 14.46 21.23
CA VAL A 15 1.69 13.76 21.27
C VAL A 15 1.72 12.52 20.36
N ILE A 16 2.26 12.64 19.16
CA ILE A 16 2.39 11.52 18.21
C ILE A 16 3.28 10.41 18.79
N GLN A 17 4.46 10.76 19.30
CA GLN A 17 5.38 9.79 19.88
C GLN A 17 4.80 9.13 21.14
N TYR A 18 4.03 9.87 21.95
CA TYR A 18 3.33 9.31 23.09
C TYR A 18 2.27 8.30 22.64
N ASN A 19 1.46 8.66 21.64
CA ASN A 19 0.39 7.80 21.13
C ASN A 19 0.95 6.54 20.45
N LEU A 20 2.00 6.67 19.65
CA LEU A 20 2.69 5.55 19.02
C LEU A 20 3.23 4.58 20.09
N ARG A 21 3.93 5.11 21.10
CA ARG A 21 4.43 4.30 22.23
C ARG A 21 3.30 3.63 23.01
N ALA A 22 2.21 4.34 23.28
CA ALA A 22 1.04 3.78 23.96
C ALA A 22 0.37 2.65 23.16
N ALA A 23 0.41 2.73 21.83
CA ALA A 23 -0.07 1.69 20.91
C ALA A 23 0.98 0.59 20.62
N GLY A 24 2.14 0.61 21.28
CA GLY A 24 3.22 -0.36 21.03
C GLY A 24 3.88 -0.22 19.65
N CYS A 25 3.68 0.91 18.96
CA CYS A 25 4.22 1.19 17.63
C CYS A 25 5.44 2.13 17.73
N LYS A 26 6.48 1.85 16.94
CA LYS A 26 7.64 2.76 16.77
C LYS A 26 7.37 3.86 15.73
N THR A 27 6.54 3.54 14.74
CA THR A 27 6.20 4.40 13.60
C THR A 27 4.76 4.15 13.18
N TYR A 28 4.25 4.98 12.26
CA TYR A 28 2.96 4.76 11.65
C TYR A 28 2.99 3.54 10.74
N VAL A 29 1.89 2.79 10.78
CA VAL A 29 1.65 1.64 9.92
C VAL A 29 0.71 2.08 8.81
N THR A 30 1.04 1.70 7.58
CA THR A 30 0.17 1.84 6.42
C THR A 30 -0.29 0.45 6.02
N ARG A 31 -1.58 0.34 5.68
CA ARG A 31 -2.15 -0.87 5.10
C ARG A 31 -2.45 -0.60 3.63
N VAL A 32 -1.86 -1.42 2.78
CA VAL A 32 -2.12 -1.41 1.34
C VAL A 32 -2.82 -2.70 0.95
N VAL A 33 -3.75 -2.57 0.01
CA VAL A 33 -4.36 -3.70 -0.68
C VAL A 33 -4.03 -3.53 -2.14
N TYR A 34 -3.42 -4.52 -2.77
CA TYR A 34 -3.15 -4.47 -4.20
C TYR A 34 -3.36 -5.86 -4.80
N PHE A 35 -3.68 -5.90 -6.08
CA PHE A 35 -3.84 -7.15 -6.82
C PHE A 35 -3.06 -7.08 -8.11
N GLY A 36 -2.66 -8.23 -8.62
CA GLY A 36 -1.88 -8.30 -9.85
C GLY A 36 -2.01 -9.63 -10.55
N GLU A 37 -1.62 -9.63 -11.81
CA GLU A 37 -1.43 -10.85 -12.57
C GLU A 37 -0.03 -11.43 -12.32
N TYR A 38 0.13 -12.72 -12.54
CA TYR A 38 1.44 -13.37 -12.47
C TYR A 38 1.58 -14.42 -13.57
N ARG A 39 2.82 -14.78 -13.87
CA ARG A 39 3.16 -15.89 -14.77
C ARG A 39 3.93 -16.95 -14.00
N GLY A 40 3.65 -18.21 -14.31
CA GLY A 40 4.25 -19.37 -13.65
C GLY A 40 3.26 -20.10 -12.74
N THR A 41 3.78 -20.93 -11.84
CA THR A 41 2.96 -21.68 -10.87
C THR A 41 2.78 -20.89 -9.57
N HIS A 42 1.65 -21.10 -8.89
CA HIS A 42 1.36 -20.44 -7.61
C HIS A 42 2.43 -20.73 -6.54
N GLU A 43 3.05 -21.92 -6.55
CA GLU A 43 4.13 -22.28 -5.62
C GLU A 43 5.38 -21.43 -5.82
N VAL A 44 5.76 -21.16 -7.07
CA VAL A 44 6.91 -20.31 -7.39
C VAL A 44 6.61 -18.86 -7.01
N LEU A 45 5.40 -18.38 -7.29
CA LEU A 45 4.95 -17.05 -6.87
C LEU A 45 4.98 -16.89 -5.36
N ARG A 46 4.43 -17.88 -4.63
CA ARG A 46 4.41 -17.93 -3.17
C ARG A 46 5.82 -17.85 -2.61
N LYS A 47 6.71 -18.73 -3.08
CA LYS A 47 8.10 -18.76 -2.63
C LYS A 47 8.80 -17.43 -2.91
N ARG A 48 8.60 -16.85 -4.10
CA ARG A 48 9.19 -15.54 -4.42
C ARG A 48 8.70 -14.45 -3.47
N MET A 49 7.43 -14.44 -3.12
CA MET A 49 6.87 -13.49 -2.16
C MET A 49 7.42 -13.73 -0.75
N GLU A 50 7.57 -14.99 -0.32
CA GLU A 50 8.23 -15.37 0.93
C GLU A 50 9.68 -14.85 0.99
N ASP A 51 10.44 -15.03 -0.09
CA ASP A 51 11.82 -14.54 -0.20
C ASP A 51 11.87 -13.01 -0.08
N ILE A 52 10.97 -12.28 -0.77
CA ILE A 52 10.89 -10.81 -0.67
C ILE A 52 10.59 -10.35 0.77
N ILE A 53 9.59 -10.97 1.42
CA ILE A 53 9.22 -10.62 2.80
C ILE A 53 10.37 -10.95 3.77
N HIS A 54 11.09 -12.05 3.53
CA HIS A 54 12.26 -12.42 4.32
C HIS A 54 13.41 -11.40 4.17
N ASP A 55 13.74 -11.01 2.94
CA ASP A 55 14.78 -10.01 2.66
C ASP A 55 14.44 -8.67 3.36
N LEU A 56 13.17 -8.24 3.26
CA LEU A 56 12.71 -7.03 3.94
C LEU A 56 12.76 -7.13 5.47
N HIS A 57 12.47 -8.31 6.05
CA HIS A 57 12.66 -8.51 7.49
C HIS A 57 14.13 -8.38 7.89
N MET A 58 15.06 -8.87 7.08
CA MET A 58 16.50 -8.74 7.36
C MET A 58 16.98 -7.28 7.29
N ASP A 59 16.47 -6.51 6.34
CA ASP A 59 16.79 -5.09 6.20
C ASP A 59 16.16 -4.22 7.29
N TYR A 60 14.97 -4.60 7.77
CA TYR A 60 14.15 -3.83 8.71
C TYR A 60 13.84 -4.61 10.01
N ASN A 61 14.83 -5.29 10.59
CA ASN A 61 14.73 -6.21 11.76
C ASN A 61 13.80 -5.78 12.92
N ASP A 62 13.57 -4.49 13.08
CA ASP A 62 12.79 -3.89 14.17
C ASP A 62 11.35 -3.52 13.83
N MET A 63 10.94 -3.67 12.56
CA MET A 63 9.66 -3.21 12.04
C MET A 63 8.81 -4.39 11.56
N PRO A 64 7.66 -4.67 12.18
CA PRO A 64 6.85 -5.80 11.79
C PRO A 64 6.22 -5.58 10.41
N ILE A 65 6.39 -6.59 9.56
CA ILE A 65 5.71 -6.76 8.27
C ILE A 65 4.65 -7.84 8.47
N THR A 66 3.38 -7.48 8.34
CA THR A 66 2.25 -8.39 8.53
C THR A 66 1.31 -8.28 7.34
N GLY A 67 0.45 -9.27 7.14
CA GLY A 67 -0.44 -9.23 5.99
C GLY A 67 -0.96 -10.59 5.55
N LEU A 68 -1.73 -10.56 4.47
CA LEU A 68 -2.31 -11.73 3.83
C LEU A 68 -2.00 -11.70 2.33
N PHE A 69 -1.35 -12.74 1.85
CA PHE A 69 -1.09 -12.98 0.44
C PHE A 69 -2.03 -14.07 -0.10
N LEU A 70 -3.03 -13.64 -0.85
CA LEU A 70 -4.08 -14.49 -1.41
C LEU A 70 -3.77 -14.78 -2.87
N VAL A 71 -3.57 -16.05 -3.22
CA VAL A 71 -3.24 -16.47 -4.58
C VAL A 71 -4.43 -17.17 -5.23
N TYR A 72 -4.86 -16.67 -6.37
CA TYR A 72 -5.85 -17.28 -7.24
C TYR A 72 -5.17 -17.95 -8.44
N PRO A 73 -5.90 -18.77 -9.22
CA PRO A 73 -5.32 -19.42 -10.40
C PRO A 73 -4.75 -18.45 -11.45
N THR A 74 -5.36 -17.27 -11.63
CA THR A 74 -5.00 -16.30 -12.69
C THR A 74 -4.40 -15.00 -12.17
N CYS A 75 -4.55 -14.69 -10.88
CA CYS A 75 -4.12 -13.45 -10.27
C CYS A 75 -3.82 -13.63 -8.78
N TYR A 76 -3.36 -12.59 -8.11
CA TYR A 76 -3.18 -12.57 -6.66
C TYR A 76 -3.72 -11.27 -6.06
N ILE A 77 -3.98 -11.29 -4.76
CA ILE A 77 -4.32 -10.12 -3.95
C ILE A 77 -3.40 -10.13 -2.73
N HIS A 78 -2.80 -9.00 -2.40
CA HIS A 78 -1.94 -8.86 -1.24
C HIS A 78 -2.43 -7.72 -0.37
N VAL A 79 -2.75 -8.03 0.87
CA VAL A 79 -2.91 -7.07 1.96
C VAL A 79 -1.60 -7.00 2.71
N LEU A 80 -0.93 -5.85 2.68
CA LEU A 80 0.36 -5.65 3.36
C LEU A 80 0.21 -4.52 4.38
N GLU A 81 0.61 -4.80 5.61
CA GLU A 81 0.64 -3.86 6.74
C GLU A 81 2.09 -3.66 7.15
N ALA A 82 2.66 -2.51 6.81
CA ALA A 82 4.04 -2.18 7.14
C ALA A 82 4.24 -0.67 7.18
N TRP A 83 5.46 -0.25 7.49
CA TRP A 83 5.86 1.14 7.30
C TRP A 83 5.94 1.45 5.80
N GLU A 84 5.67 2.70 5.42
CA GLU A 84 5.56 3.13 4.01
C GLU A 84 6.83 2.85 3.21
N ASP A 85 8.00 3.09 3.78
CA ASP A 85 9.28 2.81 3.14
C ASP A 85 9.45 1.31 2.82
N ILE A 86 8.96 0.44 3.70
CA ILE A 86 8.98 -1.02 3.48
C ILE A 86 8.03 -1.40 2.34
N ILE A 87 6.84 -0.77 2.26
CA ILE A 87 5.89 -1.01 1.17
C ILE A 87 6.51 -0.59 -0.17
N TYR A 88 7.23 0.53 -0.19
CA TYR A 88 7.92 0.99 -1.38
C TYR A 88 9.04 0.02 -1.81
N LYS A 89 9.90 -0.39 -0.86
CA LYS A 89 10.95 -1.39 -1.11
C LYS A 89 10.39 -2.73 -1.53
N HIS A 90 9.26 -3.14 -0.96
CA HIS A 90 8.51 -4.31 -1.37
C HIS A 90 8.13 -4.25 -2.86
N TYR A 91 7.59 -3.12 -3.32
CA TYR A 91 7.27 -2.92 -4.73
C TYR A 91 8.52 -2.92 -5.63
N GLU A 92 9.62 -2.32 -5.19
CA GLU A 92 10.89 -2.34 -5.92
C GLU A 92 11.38 -3.79 -6.13
N LEU A 93 11.41 -4.61 -5.07
CA LEU A 93 11.86 -6.00 -5.11
C LEU A 93 10.98 -6.90 -5.99
N MET A 94 9.69 -6.60 -6.12
CA MET A 94 8.80 -7.32 -7.06
C MET A 94 9.24 -7.17 -8.52
N TYR A 95 9.76 -6.00 -8.90
CA TYR A 95 10.11 -5.70 -10.29
C TYR A 95 11.62 -5.73 -10.59
N ASN A 96 12.48 -5.83 -9.57
CA ASN A 96 13.94 -5.85 -9.71
C ASN A 96 14.53 -7.19 -10.19
N THR A 97 13.72 -8.12 -10.71
CA THR A 97 14.18 -9.48 -11.09
C THR A 97 14.14 -9.68 -12.60
N GLU A 98 15.28 -10.05 -13.18
CA GLU A 98 15.44 -10.33 -14.62
C GLU A 98 15.03 -11.76 -15.02
N ASN A 99 14.56 -12.59 -14.08
CA ASN A 99 14.19 -13.96 -14.36
C ASN A 99 12.89 -14.05 -15.16
N ASN A 100 12.96 -14.63 -16.37
CA ASN A 100 11.83 -14.72 -17.30
C ASN A 100 10.89 -15.90 -17.01
N GLU A 101 11.27 -16.86 -16.16
CA GLU A 101 10.47 -18.05 -15.90
C GLU A 101 9.22 -17.78 -15.04
N TYR A 102 9.28 -16.77 -14.17
CA TYR A 102 8.19 -16.35 -13.30
C TYR A 102 8.28 -14.85 -13.10
N LYS A 103 7.16 -14.14 -13.33
CA LYS A 103 7.16 -12.69 -13.27
C LYS A 103 5.85 -12.17 -12.69
N PHE A 104 5.96 -11.17 -11.82
CA PHE A 104 4.84 -10.31 -11.48
C PHE A 104 4.49 -9.48 -12.71
N GLY A 105 3.25 -9.59 -13.20
CA GLY A 105 2.79 -8.77 -14.30
C GLY A 105 2.27 -7.42 -13.81
N LYS A 106 1.25 -6.91 -14.49
CA LYS A 106 0.55 -5.69 -14.07
C LYS A 106 -0.05 -5.89 -12.68
N ALA A 107 0.31 -5.01 -11.75
CA ALA A 107 -0.27 -4.91 -10.42
C ALA A 107 -0.87 -3.53 -10.20
N ILE A 108 -2.01 -3.45 -9.52
CA ILE A 108 -2.77 -2.23 -9.24
C ILE A 108 -2.94 -2.11 -7.72
N PRO A 109 -2.35 -1.08 -7.08
CA PRO A 109 -2.66 -0.75 -5.71
C PRO A 109 -4.03 -0.07 -5.61
N LEU A 110 -4.82 -0.50 -4.63
CA LEU A 110 -6.05 0.16 -4.22
C LEU A 110 -5.73 1.29 -3.21
N PRO A 111 -6.68 2.21 -2.96
CA PRO A 111 -6.49 3.27 -1.97
C PRO A 111 -5.96 2.76 -0.63
N SER A 112 -4.85 3.33 -0.20
CA SER A 112 -4.13 2.94 1.01
C SER A 112 -4.79 3.49 2.26
N TYR A 113 -4.73 2.74 3.35
CA TYR A 113 -5.17 3.20 4.66
C TYR A 113 -3.94 3.53 5.51
N HIS A 114 -3.67 4.82 5.67
CA HIS A 114 -2.53 5.34 6.42
C HIS A 114 -2.86 5.45 7.92
N HIS A 115 -1.82 5.38 8.76
CA HIS A 115 -1.92 5.54 10.22
C HIS A 115 -2.88 4.53 10.88
N VAL A 116 -2.78 3.27 10.46
CA VAL A 116 -3.59 2.16 10.96
C VAL A 116 -3.44 2.05 12.48
N HIS A 117 -4.56 2.09 13.21
CA HIS A 117 -4.58 1.95 14.67
C HIS A 117 -4.27 0.53 15.14
N GLN A 118 -4.76 -0.48 14.42
CA GLN A 118 -4.60 -1.89 14.77
C GLN A 118 -4.41 -2.74 13.50
N ARG A 119 -3.39 -3.60 13.54
CA ARG A 119 -3.10 -4.60 12.50
C ARG A 119 -4.15 -5.72 12.52
N PHE A 120 -4.48 -6.27 11.35
CA PHE A 120 -5.31 -7.47 11.28
C PHE A 120 -4.54 -8.72 11.65
N PHE A 121 -3.28 -8.79 11.22
CA PHE A 121 -2.45 -9.99 11.36
C PHE A 121 -1.26 -9.72 12.27
N THR A 122 -0.85 -10.74 13.00
CA THR A 122 0.36 -10.72 13.83
C THR A 122 1.62 -11.12 13.06
N SER A 123 1.44 -11.83 11.94
CA SER A 123 2.50 -12.26 11.03
C SER A 123 2.04 -12.12 9.58
N TRP A 124 2.95 -12.33 8.63
CA TRP A 124 2.59 -12.44 7.23
C TRP A 124 2.12 -13.88 6.94
N CYS A 125 0.99 -14.02 6.26
CA CYS A 125 0.38 -15.31 5.92
C CYS A 125 0.09 -15.38 4.42
N HIS A 126 0.05 -16.59 3.86
CA HIS A 126 -0.35 -16.82 2.48
C HIS A 126 -1.44 -17.90 2.40
N VAL A 127 -2.24 -17.86 1.34
CA VAL A 127 -3.19 -18.93 1.05
C VAL A 127 -3.50 -18.99 -0.44
N TYR A 128 -3.56 -20.21 -0.98
CA TYR A 128 -4.07 -20.47 -2.32
C TYR A 128 -5.54 -20.88 -2.24
N THR A 129 -6.40 -20.26 -3.05
CA THR A 129 -7.82 -20.61 -3.10
C THR A 129 -8.42 -20.29 -4.47
N THR A 130 -9.55 -20.93 -4.77
CA THR A 130 -10.31 -20.66 -6.00
C THR A 130 -11.43 -19.66 -5.67
N PRO A 131 -11.43 -18.46 -6.28
CA PRO A 131 -12.43 -17.45 -5.98
C PRO A 131 -13.82 -17.82 -6.54
N PRO A 132 -14.90 -17.27 -5.97
CA PRO A 132 -16.19 -17.30 -6.61
C PRO A 132 -16.15 -16.55 -7.95
N THR A 133 -16.85 -17.06 -8.96
CA THR A 133 -17.03 -16.37 -10.24
C THR A 133 -18.33 -15.56 -10.18
N LEU A 134 -18.29 -14.29 -10.60
CA LEU A 134 -19.51 -13.48 -10.69
C LEU A 134 -20.38 -14.03 -11.84
N ILE A 135 -21.67 -14.23 -11.57
CA ILE A 135 -22.62 -14.74 -12.56
C ILE A 135 -23.05 -13.65 -13.57
N GLY A 136 -22.86 -12.35 -13.26
CA GLY A 136 -23.22 -11.22 -14.11
C GLY A 136 -22.05 -10.65 -14.93
N THR A 137 -22.36 -10.03 -16.08
CA THR A 137 -21.37 -9.32 -16.91
C THR A 137 -21.05 -7.94 -16.34
N LEU A 138 -19.76 -7.58 -16.35
CA LEU A 138 -19.26 -6.26 -16.00
C LEU A 138 -19.04 -5.47 -17.30
N GLU A 139 -20.04 -4.70 -17.71
CA GLU A 139 -20.02 -3.94 -18.98
C GLU A 139 -19.81 -2.43 -18.79
N GLY A 140 -19.99 -1.95 -17.55
CA GLY A 140 -19.85 -0.54 -17.22
C GLY A 140 -18.38 -0.11 -17.13
N HIS A 141 -17.94 0.77 -18.03
CA HIS A 141 -16.59 1.37 -18.01
C HIS A 141 -16.58 2.81 -17.49
N THR A 142 -17.66 3.26 -16.85
CA THR A 142 -17.70 4.60 -16.24
C THR A 142 -16.87 4.64 -14.96
N LEU A 143 -16.45 5.84 -14.54
CA LEU A 143 -15.71 6.00 -13.29
C LEU A 143 -16.51 5.51 -12.07
N ASP A 144 -17.83 5.70 -12.07
CA ASP A 144 -18.72 5.24 -11.01
C ASP A 144 -18.75 3.70 -10.92
N ASP A 145 -18.75 3.02 -12.07
CA ASP A 145 -18.68 1.56 -12.13
C ASP A 145 -17.35 1.03 -11.58
N ILE A 146 -16.24 1.65 -11.99
CA ILE A 146 -14.90 1.31 -11.51
C ILE A 146 -14.81 1.54 -10.00
N GLN A 147 -15.28 2.69 -9.51
CA GLN A 147 -15.29 3.01 -8.08
C GLN A 147 -16.12 2.00 -7.29
N LYS A 148 -17.27 1.58 -7.81
CA LYS A 148 -18.12 0.56 -7.20
C LYS A 148 -17.40 -0.78 -7.10
N GLN A 149 -16.71 -1.21 -8.16
CA GLN A 149 -15.94 -2.47 -8.14
C GLN A 149 -14.75 -2.41 -7.18
N VAL A 150 -14.02 -1.30 -7.15
CA VAL A 150 -12.94 -1.07 -6.18
C VAL A 150 -13.47 -1.12 -4.74
N SER A 151 -14.59 -0.44 -4.48
CA SER A 151 -15.22 -0.42 -3.16
C SER A 151 -15.69 -1.82 -2.74
N ASN A 152 -16.29 -2.58 -3.65
CA ASN A 152 -16.69 -3.97 -3.40
C ASN A 152 -15.48 -4.85 -3.05
N CYS A 153 -14.38 -4.72 -3.81
CA CYS A 153 -13.15 -5.46 -3.55
C CYS A 153 -12.57 -5.11 -2.18
N LEU A 154 -12.47 -3.82 -1.83
CA LEU A 154 -11.97 -3.39 -0.53
C LEU A 154 -12.85 -3.87 0.61
N MET A 155 -14.18 -3.68 0.52
CA MET A 155 -15.12 -4.13 1.56
C MET A 155 -14.99 -5.64 1.82
N LYS A 156 -14.91 -6.44 0.75
CA LYS A 156 -14.71 -7.88 0.83
C LYS A 156 -13.39 -8.25 1.48
N MET A 157 -12.28 -7.66 1.04
CA MET A 157 -10.96 -7.92 1.63
C MET A 157 -10.89 -7.52 3.11
N TYR A 158 -11.47 -6.37 3.47
CA TYR A 158 -11.53 -5.94 4.87
C TYR A 158 -12.40 -6.86 5.74
N THR A 159 -13.56 -7.28 5.24
CA THR A 159 -14.44 -8.22 5.94
C THR A 159 -13.77 -9.59 6.08
N LEU A 160 -13.02 -10.02 5.07
CA LEU A 160 -12.23 -11.24 5.12
C LEU A 160 -11.12 -11.16 6.17
N CYS A 161 -10.35 -10.08 6.20
CA CYS A 161 -9.29 -9.89 7.18
C CYS A 161 -9.84 -9.83 8.61
N ASP A 162 -10.97 -9.13 8.83
CA ASP A 162 -11.64 -9.11 10.13
C ASP A 162 -12.16 -10.50 10.54
N TYR A 163 -12.72 -11.27 9.61
CA TYR A 163 -13.15 -12.65 9.87
C TYR A 163 -11.98 -13.54 10.32
N ILE A 164 -10.85 -13.50 9.60
CA ILE A 164 -9.66 -14.29 9.93
C ILE A 164 -9.05 -13.83 11.26
N ALA A 165 -8.92 -12.51 11.46
CA ALA A 165 -8.38 -11.94 12.69
C ALA A 165 -9.20 -12.35 13.92
N ARG A 166 -10.53 -12.34 13.82
CA ARG A 166 -11.43 -12.77 14.90
C ARG A 166 -11.38 -14.28 15.15
N ALA A 167 -11.18 -15.09 14.11
CA ALA A 167 -11.03 -16.53 14.27
C ALA A 167 -9.83 -16.89 15.16
N GLY A 168 -8.72 -16.13 15.03
CA GLY A 168 -7.53 -16.29 15.86
C GLY A 168 -7.65 -15.75 17.30
N LEU A 169 -8.66 -14.90 17.59
CA LEU A 169 -8.84 -14.24 18.90
C LEU A 169 -9.91 -14.88 19.81
N GLY A 170 -10.66 -15.88 19.32
CA GLY A 170 -11.77 -16.49 20.09
C GLY A 170 -11.32 -17.44 21.21
N GLU A 171 -12.17 -17.61 22.25
CA GLU A 171 -11.96 -18.55 23.38
C GLU A 171 -11.83 -20.03 22.96
N LYS A 172 -12.29 -20.37 21.75
CA LYS A 172 -12.00 -21.62 21.05
C LYS A 172 -11.06 -21.30 19.90
N SER A 173 -9.83 -20.91 20.20
CA SER A 173 -8.84 -20.42 19.22
C SER A 173 -8.69 -21.45 18.10
N ILE A 174 -9.31 -21.17 16.95
CA ILE A 174 -9.00 -21.86 15.70
C ILE A 174 -7.67 -21.25 15.26
N ASP A 175 -6.70 -22.09 14.92
CA ASP A 175 -5.43 -21.59 14.38
C ASP A 175 -5.73 -20.69 13.18
N VAL A 176 -5.05 -19.56 13.04
CA VAL A 176 -5.21 -18.65 11.88
C VAL A 176 -5.06 -19.45 10.60
N GLN A 177 -4.15 -20.43 10.62
CA GLN A 177 -3.93 -21.34 9.52
C GLN A 177 -5.15 -22.23 9.23
N ASP A 178 -5.82 -22.79 10.25
CA ASP A 178 -7.09 -23.52 10.10
C ASP A 178 -8.19 -22.65 9.49
N ALA A 179 -8.26 -21.38 9.86
CA ALA A 179 -9.21 -20.44 9.26
C ALA A 179 -8.87 -20.19 7.78
N LEU A 180 -7.58 -20.13 7.42
CA LEU A 180 -7.12 -20.00 6.04
C LEU A 180 -7.45 -21.26 5.21
N TRP A 181 -7.22 -22.47 5.73
CA TRP A 181 -7.56 -23.71 5.00
C TRP A 181 -9.06 -23.85 4.71
N ASN A 182 -9.91 -23.33 5.59
CA ASN A 182 -11.37 -23.39 5.45
C ASN A 182 -11.99 -22.19 4.70
N LEU A 183 -11.16 -21.35 4.06
CA LEU A 183 -11.62 -20.14 3.34
C LEU A 183 -12.65 -20.46 2.25
N GLY A 184 -12.40 -21.51 1.46
CA GLY A 184 -13.26 -21.90 0.33
C GLY A 184 -14.68 -22.32 0.73
N ASP A 185 -14.85 -22.88 1.93
CA ASP A 185 -16.15 -23.40 2.37
C ASP A 185 -16.91 -22.42 3.26
N LYS A 186 -16.23 -21.81 4.23
CA LYS A 186 -16.87 -20.98 5.27
C LYS A 186 -16.87 -19.49 4.94
N ALA A 187 -15.90 -19.03 4.15
CA ALA A 187 -15.63 -17.62 3.92
C ALA A 187 -15.60 -17.22 2.43
N ALA A 188 -16.02 -18.11 1.52
CA ALA A 188 -16.04 -17.82 0.08
C ALA A 188 -16.82 -16.56 -0.29
N ARG A 189 -17.87 -16.21 0.47
CA ARG A 189 -18.65 -14.99 0.28
C ARG A 189 -17.83 -13.69 0.42
N TYR A 190 -16.74 -13.75 1.18
CA TYR A 190 -15.86 -12.61 1.46
C TYR A 190 -14.69 -12.53 0.48
N LEU A 191 -14.50 -13.53 -0.38
CA LEU A 191 -13.48 -13.50 -1.42
C LEU A 191 -13.94 -12.56 -2.56
N PRO A 192 -13.08 -11.63 -3.01
CA PRO A 192 -13.31 -10.91 -4.26
C PRO A 192 -13.45 -11.88 -5.44
N GLU A 193 -14.40 -11.61 -6.33
CA GLU A 193 -14.60 -12.43 -7.52
C GLU A 193 -13.44 -12.26 -8.51
N SER A 194 -13.02 -13.36 -9.15
CA SER A 194 -11.98 -13.31 -10.19
C SER A 194 -12.33 -12.37 -11.33
N THR A 195 -13.60 -12.36 -11.76
CA THR A 195 -14.10 -11.50 -12.84
C THR A 195 -14.00 -10.02 -12.52
N VAL A 196 -14.14 -9.62 -11.25
CA VAL A 196 -13.98 -8.23 -10.80
C VAL A 196 -12.51 -7.82 -10.88
N LEU A 197 -11.60 -8.70 -10.44
CA LEU A 197 -10.16 -8.43 -10.53
C LEU A 197 -9.69 -8.37 -11.97
N GLU A 198 -10.14 -9.29 -12.82
CA GLU A 198 -9.84 -9.29 -14.25
C GLU A 198 -10.37 -8.03 -14.94
N PHE A 199 -11.59 -7.58 -14.61
CA PHE A 199 -12.12 -6.31 -15.09
C PHE A 199 -11.24 -5.13 -14.67
N LEU A 200 -10.87 -5.04 -13.39
CA LEU A 200 -10.04 -3.94 -12.88
C LEU A 200 -8.61 -3.96 -13.42
N LEU A 201 -8.03 -5.15 -13.68
CA LEU A 201 -6.71 -5.29 -14.30
C LEU A 201 -6.72 -4.80 -15.76
N ASN A 202 -7.82 -5.01 -16.48
CA ASN A 202 -7.92 -4.69 -17.90
C ASN A 202 -8.48 -3.29 -18.20
N VAL A 203 -9.16 -2.63 -17.25
CA VAL A 203 -9.72 -1.30 -17.47
C VAL A 203 -8.60 -0.27 -17.67
N SER A 204 -8.72 0.55 -18.71
CA SER A 204 -7.89 1.74 -18.88
C SER A 204 -8.53 2.89 -18.12
N SER A 205 -7.95 3.28 -17.00
CA SER A 205 -8.45 4.38 -16.17
C SER A 205 -7.31 5.31 -15.80
N PRO A 206 -7.50 6.64 -15.87
CA PRO A 206 -6.50 7.59 -15.39
C PRO A 206 -6.29 7.51 -13.87
N VAL A 207 -7.26 6.96 -13.13
CA VAL A 207 -7.26 6.90 -11.67
C VAL A 207 -6.58 5.64 -11.13
N LEU A 208 -6.69 4.52 -11.84
CA LEU A 208 -6.04 3.26 -11.45
C LEU A 208 -4.64 3.18 -12.05
N LYS A 209 -3.67 3.62 -11.26
CA LYS A 209 -2.24 3.52 -11.59
C LYS A 209 -1.71 2.13 -11.29
N THR A 210 -0.69 1.70 -12.02
CA THR A 210 0.02 0.46 -11.71
C THR A 210 1.04 0.68 -10.60
N VAL A 211 1.50 -0.41 -9.98
CA VAL A 211 2.61 -0.35 -9.01
C VAL A 211 3.87 0.26 -9.65
N GLU A 212 4.20 -0.09 -10.89
CA GLU A 212 5.34 0.51 -11.61
C GLU A 212 5.17 2.02 -11.82
N GLU A 213 3.97 2.50 -12.12
CA GLU A 213 3.68 3.93 -12.20
C GLU A 213 3.81 4.60 -10.83
N TYR A 214 3.34 3.96 -9.76
CA TYR A 214 3.49 4.45 -8.40
C TYR A 214 4.96 4.55 -7.98
N LEU A 215 5.78 3.54 -8.34
CA LEU A 215 7.22 3.53 -8.13
C LEU A 215 7.91 4.71 -8.82
N ARG A 216 7.53 4.99 -10.07
CA ARG A 216 8.03 6.14 -10.83
C ARG A 216 7.63 7.46 -10.17
N MET A 217 6.38 7.60 -9.73
CA MET A 217 5.91 8.81 -9.05
C MET A 217 6.66 9.07 -7.75
N TYR A 218 6.95 8.03 -6.97
CA TYR A 218 7.71 8.17 -5.73
C TYR A 218 9.20 8.47 -5.99
N SER A 219 9.76 7.94 -7.08
CA SER A 219 11.14 8.23 -7.51
C SER A 219 11.29 9.61 -8.15
N ASP A 220 10.20 10.23 -8.59
CA ASP A 220 10.23 11.52 -9.25
C ASP A 220 10.38 12.65 -8.23
N VAL A 221 11.63 13.10 -8.05
CA VAL A 221 11.99 14.25 -7.20
C VAL A 221 11.92 15.57 -7.98
N SER A 222 11.35 15.58 -9.19
CA SER A 222 11.21 16.80 -9.97
C SER A 222 10.45 17.84 -9.13
N PRO A 223 10.95 19.10 -9.04
CA PRO A 223 10.21 20.17 -8.39
C PRO A 223 8.81 20.21 -9.01
N SER A 224 7.79 19.98 -8.18
CA SER A 224 6.43 20.01 -8.70
C SER A 224 6.19 21.37 -9.35
N ALA A 225 5.43 21.41 -10.45
CA ALA A 225 5.04 22.68 -11.07
C ALA A 225 4.36 23.64 -10.07
N PHE A 226 3.86 23.10 -8.95
CA PHE A 226 3.36 23.85 -7.79
C PHE A 226 4.44 24.72 -7.10
N TRP A 227 5.71 24.29 -7.04
CA TRP A 227 6.83 25.09 -6.53
C TRP A 227 7.40 26.07 -7.56
N ASP A 228 7.17 25.81 -8.85
CA ASP A 228 7.58 26.67 -9.97
C ASP A 228 6.52 27.72 -10.34
N ASP A 229 5.30 27.61 -9.80
CA ASP A 229 4.26 28.62 -10.02
C ASP A 229 4.65 29.88 -9.26
N ASN A 230 5.07 30.91 -10.01
CA ASN A 230 5.56 32.22 -9.57
C ASN A 230 4.62 32.99 -8.59
N ASN A 231 3.50 32.41 -8.16
CA ASN A 231 2.50 32.97 -7.28
C ASN A 231 2.64 32.57 -5.80
N VAL A 232 3.51 31.62 -5.45
CA VAL A 232 3.76 31.23 -4.05
C VAL A 232 5.18 31.64 -3.63
N TRP A 233 5.52 32.92 -3.80
CA TRP A 233 6.85 33.45 -3.47
C TRP A 233 6.82 34.52 -2.37
N PRO A 234 7.76 34.46 -1.38
CA PRO A 234 8.81 33.47 -1.20
C PRO A 234 8.39 32.29 -0.28
N PRO A 235 8.65 31.03 -0.68
CA PRO A 235 8.71 29.92 0.25
C PRO A 235 9.91 30.12 1.21
N PRO A 236 9.79 29.73 2.49
CA PRO A 236 10.87 29.88 3.45
C PRO A 236 12.11 29.10 2.99
N CYS A 237 13.24 29.78 2.88
CA CYS A 237 14.50 29.23 2.37
C CYS A 237 15.08 28.08 3.21
N ASP A 238 14.55 27.89 4.42
CA ASP A 238 15.02 26.89 5.38
C ASP A 238 14.43 25.49 5.15
N ILE A 239 13.38 25.37 4.33
CA ILE A 239 12.59 24.13 4.17
C ILE A 239 12.76 23.53 2.76
N MET A 240 13.37 24.26 1.82
CA MET A 240 13.57 23.76 0.46
C MET A 240 14.82 22.87 0.39
N PRO A 241 14.72 21.63 -0.12
CA PRO A 241 15.88 20.81 -0.45
C PRO A 241 16.77 21.60 -1.42
N ARG A 242 18.01 21.86 -1.01
CA ARG A 242 18.98 22.49 -1.90
C ARG A 242 19.50 21.41 -2.85
N ASP A 243 19.54 21.72 -4.14
CA ASP A 243 20.25 20.87 -5.09
C ASP A 243 21.73 20.83 -4.67
N VAL A 244 22.14 19.68 -4.13
CA VAL A 244 23.47 19.47 -3.57
C VAL A 244 24.53 19.36 -4.69
N PHE A 245 24.08 19.21 -5.94
CA PHE A 245 24.93 19.07 -7.13
C PHE A 245 25.07 20.35 -7.94
N ASP A 246 24.35 21.43 -7.59
CA ASP A 246 24.62 22.75 -8.15
C ASP A 246 25.82 23.37 -7.43
N GLU A 247 27.01 23.24 -8.02
CA GLU A 247 28.28 23.76 -7.49
C GLU A 247 28.28 25.27 -7.20
N HIS A 248 27.23 26.00 -7.60
CA HIS A 248 27.11 27.44 -7.40
C HIS A 248 25.99 27.88 -6.46
N GLY A 249 25.12 26.98 -5.97
CA GLY A 249 24.09 27.29 -4.97
C GLY A 249 23.24 28.54 -5.25
N ARG A 250 23.09 28.94 -6.53
CA ARG A 250 22.44 30.18 -6.95
C ARG A 250 21.45 29.86 -8.07
N ARG A 251 20.15 30.07 -7.79
CA ARG A 251 19.11 30.08 -8.81
C ARG A 251 19.50 31.01 -9.97
N LYS A 252 19.62 30.46 -11.19
CA LYS A 252 19.50 31.24 -12.41
C LYS A 252 18.03 31.61 -12.61
N ILE A 253 17.64 32.78 -12.12
CA ILE A 253 16.34 33.36 -12.46
C ILE A 253 16.46 33.91 -13.88
N SER A 254 15.93 33.20 -14.87
CA SER A 254 15.76 33.74 -16.21
C SER A 254 14.58 34.71 -16.22
N TYR A 255 14.88 36.01 -16.11
CA TYR A 255 13.89 37.05 -16.39
C TYR A 255 13.62 37.09 -17.90
N HIS A 256 12.41 36.69 -18.32
CA HIS A 256 11.85 37.16 -19.58
C HIS A 256 11.19 38.51 -19.32
N PRO A 257 11.66 39.63 -19.92
CA PRO A 257 10.95 40.89 -19.85
C PRO A 257 9.67 40.73 -20.66
N ASN A 258 8.53 40.91 -19.99
CA ASN A 258 7.22 40.92 -20.62
C ASN A 258 7.18 41.94 -21.76
N SER A 259 6.68 41.48 -22.89
CA SER A 259 6.26 42.29 -24.03
C SER A 259 5.31 43.40 -23.58
N GLU A 260 5.67 44.63 -23.90
CA GLU A 260 4.78 45.78 -23.87
C GLU A 260 3.49 45.47 -24.65
N LYS A 261 2.34 45.69 -24.01
CA LYS A 261 1.13 46.29 -24.59
C LYS A 261 0.27 46.87 -23.47
#